data_AF-A0A0C3H9R4-F1
#
_entry.id   AF-A0A0C3H9R4-F1
#
_cell.length_a   1.000
_cell.length_b   1.000
_cell.length_c   1.000
_cell.angle_alpha   90.00
_cell.angle_beta   90.00
_cell.angle_gamma   90.00
#
_symmetry.space_group_name_H-M   'P 1'
#
loop_
_entity.id
_entity.type
_entity.pdbx_description
1 polymer ?
#
loop_
_entity_poly.entity_id
_entity_poly.type
_entity_poly.pdbx_seq_one_letter_code
_entity_poly.pdbx_strand_id
1 'polypeptide(L)'
;MTYTDSSPLKDHKFASKHGSSIVADMPEIFSDFDEANRYWDLVMWRNHHFIHSAIATANGNADIHSSTSASSKIDLRAGIGSLIRSFYNSDRFPILQTEHSLYSNEISRWQSAFKPFLSPTNGRIHGGAAILQMHSISTQITLDLLVAGEDTLNRHTDKFQNILYLARSGIIGPGQESFNMDLGIIPSLYVILGNCHDLVLQREGHIL
;
A
#
# COMPACT_ATOMS: atom_id res chain seq x y z
N MET A 1 -9.26 -7.51 14.86
CA MET A 1 -10.40 -6.57 14.87
C MET A 1 -10.47 -5.97 13.47
N THR A 2 -11.58 -6.16 12.76
CA THR A 2 -11.72 -5.71 11.36
C THR A 2 -12.52 -4.41 11.38
N TYR A 3 -11.96 -3.33 10.86
CA TYR A 3 -12.67 -2.07 10.64
C TYR A 3 -13.17 -2.03 9.19
N THR A 4 -14.46 -1.75 9.01
CA THR A 4 -15.05 -1.53 7.68
C THR A 4 -15.49 -0.09 7.63
N ASP A 5 -14.86 0.71 6.77
CA ASP A 5 -15.32 2.06 6.48
C ASP A 5 -16.57 1.97 5.60
N SER A 6 -17.71 2.45 6.11
CA SER A 6 -18.99 2.48 5.41
C SER A 6 -19.34 3.87 4.88
N SER A 7 -18.37 4.77 4.83
CA SER A 7 -18.56 6.13 4.36
C SER A 7 -19.04 6.17 2.89
N PRO A 8 -19.92 7.13 2.54
CA PRO A 8 -20.35 7.34 1.16
C PRO A 8 -19.19 7.48 0.15
N LEU A 9 -19.38 7.01 -1.08
CA LEU A 9 -18.37 7.11 -2.15
C LEU A 9 -17.87 8.56 -2.37
N LYS A 10 -18.77 9.54 -2.28
CA LYS A 10 -18.41 10.97 -2.38
C LYS A 10 -17.40 11.40 -1.30
N ASP A 11 -17.48 10.81 -0.10
CA ASP A 11 -16.61 11.15 1.02
C ASP A 11 -15.24 10.51 0.82
N HIS A 12 -15.17 9.29 0.27
CA HIS A 12 -13.88 8.71 -0.17
C HIS A 12 -13.25 9.53 -1.31
N LYS A 13 -14.03 9.97 -2.31
CA LYS A 13 -13.52 10.83 -3.40
C LYS A 13 -13.04 12.21 -2.91
N PHE A 14 -13.63 12.72 -1.85
CA PHE A 14 -13.19 13.96 -1.19
C PHE A 14 -11.91 13.71 -0.37
N ALA A 15 -11.91 12.65 0.44
CA ALA A 15 -10.79 12.28 1.31
C ALA A 15 -9.53 11.89 0.53
N SER A 16 -9.67 11.30 -0.67
CA SER A 16 -8.51 11.01 -1.54
C SER A 16 -7.76 12.28 -1.99
N LYS A 17 -8.41 13.44 -1.95
CA LYS A 17 -7.83 14.74 -2.29
C LYS A 17 -7.36 15.52 -1.06
N HIS A 18 -7.56 15.00 0.15
CA HIS A 18 -7.15 15.65 1.38
C HIS A 18 -5.62 15.87 1.40
N GLY A 19 -5.19 17.05 1.85
CA GLY A 19 -3.77 17.37 1.98
C GLY A 19 -2.99 17.47 0.65
N SER A 20 -3.65 17.61 -0.51
CA SER A 20 -2.98 17.63 -1.82
C SER A 20 -1.86 18.68 -1.91
N SER A 21 -2.09 19.89 -1.38
CA SER A 21 -1.07 20.95 -1.37
C SER A 21 0.14 20.58 -0.51
N ILE A 22 -0.09 19.92 0.62
CA ILE A 22 0.98 19.48 1.52
C ILE A 22 1.81 18.41 0.80
N VAL A 23 1.19 17.37 0.24
CA VAL A 23 1.90 16.31 -0.48
C VAL A 23 2.62 16.84 -1.73
N ALA A 24 2.09 17.89 -2.38
CA ALA A 24 2.79 18.55 -3.47
C ALA A 24 4.14 19.12 -3.00
N ASP A 25 4.18 19.72 -1.81
CA ASP A 25 5.37 20.30 -1.17
C ASP A 25 6.29 19.26 -0.51
N MET A 26 6.08 17.96 -0.74
CA MET A 26 6.95 16.90 -0.20
C MET A 26 8.43 17.13 -0.58
N PRO A 27 9.34 17.19 0.40
CA PRO A 27 10.75 17.48 0.13
C PRO A 27 11.42 16.31 -0.58
N GLU A 28 12.55 16.58 -1.24
CA GLU A 28 13.35 15.54 -1.90
C GLU A 28 14.05 14.60 -0.89
N ILE A 29 14.26 15.08 0.34
CA ILE A 29 14.84 14.34 1.47
C ILE A 29 14.14 14.83 2.73
N PHE A 30 13.68 13.91 3.59
CA PHE A 30 13.10 14.30 4.87
C PHE A 30 14.19 14.67 5.89
N SER A 31 13.93 15.71 6.65
CA SER A 31 14.78 16.22 7.74
C SER A 31 14.88 15.23 8.90
N ASP A 32 13.78 14.56 9.22
CA ASP A 32 13.69 13.56 10.28
C ASP A 32 12.61 12.50 9.99
N PHE A 33 12.55 11.49 10.86
CA PHE A 33 11.59 10.39 10.74
C PHE A 33 10.14 10.84 10.97
N ASP A 34 9.92 11.88 11.77
CA ASP A 34 8.57 12.39 12.07
C ASP A 34 8.00 13.15 10.86
N GLU A 35 8.82 13.89 10.12
CA GLU A 35 8.47 14.46 8.82
C GLU A 35 8.14 13.36 7.81
N ALA A 36 8.99 12.35 7.68
CA ALA A 36 8.73 11.21 6.80
C ALA A 36 7.38 10.53 7.12
N ASN A 37 7.10 10.31 8.40
CA ASN A 37 5.86 9.66 8.85
C ASN A 37 4.63 10.53 8.59
N ARG A 38 4.70 11.85 8.82
CA ARG A 38 3.59 12.78 8.51
C ARG A 38 3.22 12.77 7.03
N TYR A 39 4.22 12.78 6.15
CA TYR A 39 3.98 12.64 4.71
C TYR A 39 3.43 11.26 4.35
N TRP A 40 3.94 10.20 4.99
CA TRP A 40 3.47 8.85 4.74
C TRP A 40 1.99 8.68 5.11
N ASP A 41 1.57 9.19 6.27
CA ASP A 41 0.18 9.13 6.72
C ASP A 41 -0.76 9.77 5.69
N LEU A 42 -0.39 10.94 5.16
CA LEU A 42 -1.17 11.61 4.11
C LEU A 42 -1.20 10.82 2.80
N VAL A 43 -0.05 10.34 2.33
CA VAL A 43 0.05 9.54 1.08
C VAL A 43 -0.79 8.27 1.22
N MET A 44 -0.67 7.56 2.33
CA MET A 44 -1.43 6.34 2.61
C MET A 44 -2.93 6.58 2.70
N TRP A 45 -3.35 7.63 3.43
CA TRP A 45 -4.75 8.00 3.55
C TRP A 45 -5.37 8.26 2.18
N ARG A 46 -4.71 9.08 1.36
CA ARG A 46 -5.18 9.43 0.01
C ARG A 46 -5.28 8.21 -0.89
N ASN A 47 -4.25 7.36 -0.89
CA ASN A 47 -4.22 6.11 -1.65
C ASN A 47 -5.34 5.15 -1.24
N HIS A 48 -5.56 4.99 0.07
CA HIS A 48 -6.62 4.12 0.58
C HIS A 48 -8.00 4.56 0.09
N HIS A 49 -8.32 5.85 0.22
CA HIS A 49 -9.59 6.40 -0.25
C HIS A 49 -9.72 6.39 -1.77
N PHE A 50 -8.63 6.57 -2.52
CA PHE A 50 -8.63 6.40 -3.96
C PHE A 50 -8.93 4.95 -4.36
N ILE A 51 -8.22 3.97 -3.81
CA ILE A 51 -8.43 2.55 -4.12
C ILE A 51 -9.89 2.16 -3.86
N HIS A 52 -10.45 2.58 -2.73
CA HIS A 52 -11.86 2.35 -2.41
C HIS A 52 -12.78 2.98 -3.46
N SER A 53 -12.55 4.24 -3.80
CA SER A 53 -13.37 4.97 -4.77
C SER A 53 -13.29 4.38 -6.18
N ALA A 54 -12.10 3.93 -6.58
CA ALA A 54 -11.83 3.32 -7.88
C ALA A 54 -12.55 1.98 -8.02
N ILE A 55 -12.47 1.11 -7.00
CA ILE A 55 -13.20 -0.18 -6.98
C ILE A 55 -14.71 0.05 -7.04
N ALA A 56 -15.24 0.97 -6.21
CA ALA A 56 -16.66 1.28 -6.21
C ALA A 56 -17.14 1.83 -7.57
N THR A 57 -16.35 2.71 -8.19
CA THR A 57 -16.64 3.27 -9.52
C THR A 57 -16.62 2.17 -10.59
N ALA A 58 -15.61 1.31 -10.59
CA ALA A 58 -15.46 0.21 -11.54
C ALA A 58 -16.61 -0.82 -11.45
N ASN A 59 -17.09 -1.09 -10.24
CA ASN A 59 -18.21 -2.00 -9.98
C ASN A 59 -19.59 -1.38 -10.28
N GLY A 60 -19.65 -0.14 -10.77
CA GLY A 60 -20.92 0.52 -11.10
C GLY A 60 -21.68 1.07 -9.90
N ASN A 61 -21.08 1.13 -8.71
CA ASN A 61 -21.67 1.73 -7.51
C ASN A 61 -21.57 3.27 -7.52
N ALA A 62 -21.59 3.89 -8.71
CA ALA A 62 -21.27 5.30 -8.89
C ALA A 62 -22.31 6.24 -8.25
N ASP A 63 -23.56 5.80 -8.05
CA ASP A 63 -24.64 6.59 -7.44
C ASP A 63 -25.76 5.68 -6.89
N ILE A 64 -25.61 5.14 -5.68
CA ILE A 64 -26.75 4.49 -4.99
C ILE A 64 -27.09 5.30 -3.74
N HIS A 65 -27.99 6.26 -3.93
CA HIS A 65 -28.77 6.89 -2.87
C HIS A 65 -29.79 5.93 -2.21
N SER A 66 -29.82 4.64 -2.55
CA SER A 66 -30.76 3.69 -1.94
C SER A 66 -30.14 2.96 -0.75
N SER A 67 -30.49 3.44 0.43
CA SER A 67 -30.90 2.54 1.51
C SER A 67 -31.76 1.41 0.94
N THR A 68 -31.36 0.16 1.20
CA THR A 68 -32.02 -1.13 0.95
C THR A 68 -31.56 -1.99 -0.24
N SER A 69 -31.23 -3.24 0.13
CA SER A 69 -31.19 -4.50 -0.63
C SER A 69 -30.20 -4.65 -1.80
N ALA A 70 -28.95 -4.92 -1.47
CA ALA A 70 -28.28 -6.20 -1.76
C ALA A 70 -26.82 -6.05 -1.31
N SER A 71 -26.37 -6.98 -0.48
CA SER A 71 -25.03 -7.02 0.10
C SER A 71 -23.96 -7.26 -0.98
N SER A 72 -23.64 -6.25 -1.80
CA SER A 72 -22.30 -6.12 -2.37
C SER A 72 -21.38 -5.53 -1.30
N LYS A 73 -21.27 -6.26 -0.18
CA LYS A 73 -20.21 -6.01 0.81
C LYS A 73 -18.90 -6.19 0.05
N ILE A 74 -18.26 -5.09 -0.31
CA ILE A 74 -16.84 -5.12 -0.68
C ILE A 74 -16.17 -5.64 0.59
N ASP A 75 -15.88 -6.93 0.59
CA ASP A 75 -15.29 -7.62 1.72
C ASP A 75 -13.81 -7.25 1.73
N LEU A 76 -13.51 -6.03 2.20
CA LEU A 76 -12.18 -5.50 2.52
C LEU A 76 -11.58 -6.24 3.73
N ARG A 77 -11.67 -7.57 3.73
CA ARG A 77 -11.13 -8.46 4.76
C ARG A 77 -9.60 -8.43 4.69
N ALA A 78 -9.04 -7.44 5.36
CA ALA A 78 -7.63 -7.31 5.72
C ALA A 78 -6.72 -6.68 4.65
N GLY A 79 -6.64 -5.35 4.70
CA GLY A 79 -5.49 -4.60 4.20
C GLY A 79 -5.24 -4.69 2.69
N ILE A 80 -4.13 -4.08 2.29
CA ILE A 80 -3.57 -4.03 0.94
C ILE A 80 -3.63 -5.40 0.21
N GLY A 81 -3.57 -6.50 0.96
CA GLY A 81 -3.65 -7.88 0.48
C GLY A 81 -5.01 -8.37 -0.02
N SER A 82 -6.14 -7.92 0.56
CA SER A 82 -7.47 -8.41 0.19
C SER A 82 -8.08 -7.66 -1.00
N LEU A 83 -7.51 -6.51 -1.35
CA LEU A 83 -7.97 -5.62 -2.41
C LEU A 83 -7.59 -6.14 -3.82
N ILE A 84 -6.75 -7.17 -3.89
CA ILE A 84 -6.10 -7.63 -5.12
C ILE A 84 -7.01 -8.46 -6.03
N ARG A 85 -8.30 -8.64 -5.71
CA ARG A 85 -9.25 -9.36 -6.61
C ARG A 85 -10.20 -8.44 -7.38
N SER A 86 -10.10 -7.13 -7.17
CA SER A 86 -10.94 -6.14 -7.85
C SER A 86 -10.07 -5.31 -8.78
N PHE A 87 -10.10 -5.63 -10.07
CA PHE A 87 -9.42 -4.88 -11.12
C PHE A 87 -10.44 -4.13 -11.96
N TYR A 88 -10.03 -3.02 -12.56
CA TYR A 88 -10.86 -2.33 -13.53
C TYR A 88 -10.15 -2.19 -14.87
N ASN A 89 -10.92 -2.26 -15.95
CA ASN A 89 -10.38 -2.00 -17.28
C ASN A 89 -10.03 -0.51 -17.38
N SER A 90 -8.73 -0.18 -17.42
CA SER A 90 -8.25 1.19 -17.50
C SER A 90 -8.78 1.96 -18.72
N ASP A 91 -8.98 1.29 -19.85
CA ASP A 91 -9.48 1.90 -21.09
C ASP A 91 -10.93 2.37 -20.92
N ARG A 92 -11.67 1.74 -20.01
CA ARG A 92 -13.06 2.11 -19.68
C ARG A 92 -13.13 3.31 -18.73
N PHE A 93 -12.06 3.59 -17.98
CA PHE A 93 -12.04 4.62 -16.93
C PHE A 93 -10.76 5.48 -16.99
N PRO A 94 -10.57 6.30 -18.03
CA PRO A 94 -9.35 7.09 -18.22
C PRO A 94 -9.07 8.08 -17.08
N ILE A 95 -10.12 8.55 -16.39
CA ILE A 95 -9.96 9.42 -15.22
C ILE A 95 -9.28 8.70 -14.06
N LEU A 96 -9.58 7.41 -13.85
CA LEU A 96 -8.97 6.60 -12.79
C LEU A 96 -7.50 6.29 -13.13
N GLN A 97 -7.14 6.20 -14.41
CA GLN A 97 -5.74 6.05 -14.84
C GLN A 97 -4.91 7.31 -14.57
N THR A 98 -5.51 8.49 -14.76
CA THR A 98 -4.86 9.77 -14.41
C THR A 98 -4.65 9.88 -12.91
N GLU A 99 -5.66 9.53 -12.11
CA GLU A 99 -5.55 9.50 -10.66
C GLU A 99 -4.55 8.45 -10.17
N HIS A 100 -4.53 7.25 -10.76
CA HIS A 100 -3.51 6.22 -10.48
C HIS A 100 -2.10 6.76 -10.68
N SER A 101 -1.85 7.43 -11.82
CA SER A 101 -0.54 8.00 -12.13
C SER A 101 -0.10 9.04 -11.09
N LEU A 102 -1.05 9.85 -10.63
CA LEU A 102 -0.82 10.83 -9.56
C LEU A 102 -0.41 10.14 -8.26
N TYR A 103 -1.20 9.19 -7.75
CA TYR A 103 -0.92 8.55 -6.46
C TYR A 103 0.33 7.65 -6.51
N SER A 104 0.59 7.02 -7.65
CA SER A 104 1.81 6.24 -7.91
C SER A 104 3.07 7.13 -7.83
N ASN A 105 2.99 8.34 -8.38
CA ASN A 105 4.06 9.33 -8.28
C ASN A 105 4.27 9.82 -6.83
N GLU A 106 3.18 10.04 -6.07
CA GLU A 106 3.27 10.41 -4.65
C GLU A 106 4.01 9.35 -3.82
N ILE A 107 3.68 8.07 -4.01
CA ILE A 107 4.38 6.95 -3.33
C ILE A 107 5.86 6.90 -3.77
N SER A 108 6.13 7.03 -5.06
CA SER A 108 7.50 6.98 -5.60
C SER A 108 8.39 8.12 -5.08
N ARG A 109 7.83 9.33 -4.97
CA ARG A 109 8.51 10.49 -4.36
C ARG A 109 8.80 10.24 -2.88
N TRP A 110 7.82 9.74 -2.13
CA TRP A 110 7.99 9.42 -0.71
C TRP A 110 9.10 8.37 -0.53
N GLN A 111 9.05 7.28 -1.28
CA GLN A 111 10.06 6.22 -1.23
C GLN A 111 11.46 6.75 -1.52
N SER A 112 11.59 7.67 -2.48
CA SER A 112 12.87 8.28 -2.83
C SER A 112 13.41 9.17 -1.71
N ALA A 113 12.58 10.03 -1.14
CA ALA A 113 12.93 10.88 -0.01
C ALA A 113 13.23 10.11 1.29
N PHE A 114 12.65 8.91 1.43
CA PHE A 114 12.82 8.05 2.59
C PHE A 114 14.09 7.19 2.58
N LYS A 115 14.73 6.98 1.42
CA LYS A 115 15.92 6.10 1.29
C LYS A 115 17.01 6.32 2.36
N PRO A 116 17.35 7.55 2.78
CA PRO A 116 18.40 7.77 3.79
C PRO A 116 18.13 7.06 5.13
N PHE A 117 16.88 6.85 5.51
CA PHE A 117 16.50 6.19 6.77
C PHE A 117 16.67 4.67 6.76
N LEU A 118 16.91 4.07 5.59
CA LEU A 118 17.09 2.62 5.45
C LEU A 118 18.52 2.16 5.78
N SER A 119 19.43 3.09 6.10
CA SER A 119 20.80 2.73 6.48
C SER A 119 20.79 1.87 7.78
N PRO A 120 21.46 0.70 7.79
CA PRO A 120 21.54 -0.18 8.97
C PRO A 120 22.28 0.44 10.17
N THR A 121 22.93 1.59 9.98
CA THR A 121 23.76 2.25 11.00
C THR A 121 22.97 2.74 12.23
N ASN A 122 21.64 2.73 12.17
CA ASN A 122 20.77 3.23 13.24
C ASN A 122 19.81 2.13 13.74
N GLY A 123 20.34 1.15 14.48
CA GLY A 123 19.64 -0.10 14.83
C GLY A 123 18.29 0.04 15.56
N ARG A 124 18.01 1.18 16.21
CA ARG A 124 16.69 1.44 16.83
C ARG A 124 15.62 1.90 15.84
N ILE A 125 16.01 2.63 14.79
CA ILE A 125 15.09 3.21 13.79
C ILE A 125 14.95 2.27 12.59
N HIS A 126 15.95 1.42 12.35
CA HIS A 126 16.02 0.57 11.17
C HIS A 126 14.80 -0.37 11.02
N GLY A 127 14.30 -0.97 12.11
CA GLY A 127 13.11 -1.82 12.06
C GLY A 127 11.84 -1.07 11.67
N GLY A 128 11.58 0.08 12.31
CA GLY A 128 10.44 0.94 11.95
C GLY A 128 10.55 1.48 10.52
N ALA A 129 11.75 1.87 10.09
CA ALA A 129 12.00 2.31 8.72
C ALA A 129 11.78 1.18 7.71
N ALA A 130 12.22 -0.04 8.01
CA ALA A 130 11.98 -1.21 7.17
C ALA A 130 10.47 -1.48 7.02
N ILE A 131 9.70 -1.41 8.10
CA ILE A 131 8.24 -1.60 8.08
C ILE A 131 7.55 -0.55 7.21
N LEU A 132 7.87 0.74 7.40
CA LEU A 132 7.29 1.82 6.59
C LEU A 132 7.63 1.65 5.10
N GLN A 133 8.88 1.30 4.79
CA GLN A 133 9.28 1.03 3.41
C GLN A 133 8.54 -0.17 2.83
N MET A 134 8.42 -1.28 3.58
CA MET A 134 7.63 -2.45 3.16
C MET A 134 6.19 -2.06 2.85
N HIS A 135 5.53 -1.30 3.74
CA HIS A 135 4.17 -0.80 3.50
C HIS A 135 4.08 0.03 2.23
N SER A 136 5.05 0.92 1.98
CA SER A 136 5.04 1.74 0.77
C SER A 136 5.15 0.92 -0.51
N ILE A 137 6.00 -0.11 -0.50
CA ILE A 137 6.16 -1.02 -1.64
C ILE A 137 4.86 -1.81 -1.86
N SER A 138 4.25 -2.31 -0.79
CA SER A 138 2.99 -3.05 -0.86
C SER A 138 1.83 -2.19 -1.35
N THR A 139 1.74 -0.92 -0.91
CA THR A 139 0.73 0.02 -1.41
C THR A 139 0.91 0.27 -2.91
N GLN A 140 2.15 0.46 -3.37
CA GLN A 140 2.44 0.63 -4.79
C GLN A 140 2.01 -0.60 -5.61
N ILE A 141 2.32 -1.81 -5.13
CA ILE A 141 1.92 -3.06 -5.81
C ILE A 141 0.39 -3.14 -5.92
N THR A 142 -0.35 -2.88 -4.85
CA THR A 142 -1.81 -2.91 -4.89
C THR A 142 -2.40 -1.85 -5.80
N LEU A 143 -1.81 -0.66 -5.84
CA LEU A 143 -2.21 0.40 -6.75
C LEU A 143 -1.99 0.01 -8.21
N ASP A 144 -0.84 -0.59 -8.54
CA ASP A 144 -0.51 -1.06 -9.90
C ASP A 144 -1.43 -2.22 -10.33
N LEU A 145 -1.71 -3.14 -9.40
CA LEU A 145 -2.60 -4.28 -9.62
C LEU A 145 -4.02 -3.84 -9.95
N LEU A 146 -4.56 -2.87 -9.21
CA LEU A 146 -5.90 -2.34 -9.42
C LEU A 146 -6.16 -1.91 -10.88
N VAL A 147 -5.15 -1.38 -11.57
CA VAL A 147 -5.26 -0.84 -12.93
C VAL A 147 -4.97 -1.89 -14.00
N ALA A 148 -3.94 -2.69 -13.80
CA ALA A 148 -3.38 -3.51 -14.87
C ALA A 148 -3.53 -5.03 -14.64
N GLY A 149 -4.14 -5.44 -13.52
CA GLY A 149 -4.50 -6.82 -13.25
C GLY A 149 -3.32 -7.73 -12.87
N GLU A 150 -3.61 -9.02 -12.73
CA GLU A 150 -2.67 -10.04 -12.26
C GLU A 150 -1.44 -10.21 -13.18
N ASP A 151 -1.57 -9.90 -14.47
CA ASP A 151 -0.47 -9.99 -15.44
C ASP A 151 0.72 -9.09 -15.06
N THR A 152 0.49 -8.10 -14.20
CA THR A 152 1.52 -7.19 -13.71
C THR A 152 2.37 -7.72 -12.56
N LEU A 153 1.93 -8.79 -11.91
CA LEU A 153 2.61 -9.35 -10.73
C LEU A 153 4.04 -9.77 -11.03
N ASN A 154 4.28 -10.31 -12.23
CA ASN A 154 5.61 -10.70 -12.67
C ASN A 154 6.57 -9.51 -12.81
N ARG A 155 6.05 -8.27 -12.93
CA ARG A 155 6.84 -7.03 -13.00
C ARG A 155 7.24 -6.49 -11.62
N HIS A 156 6.79 -7.13 -10.55
CA HIS A 156 7.05 -6.70 -9.16
C HIS A 156 7.94 -7.68 -8.40
N THR A 157 8.60 -8.61 -9.09
CA THR A 157 9.53 -9.57 -8.46
C THR A 157 10.63 -8.88 -7.65
N ASP A 158 11.19 -7.80 -8.18
CA ASP A 158 12.17 -6.95 -7.49
C ASP A 158 11.60 -6.32 -6.20
N LYS A 159 10.35 -5.84 -6.26
CA LYS A 159 9.63 -5.29 -5.12
C LYS A 159 9.36 -6.37 -4.05
N PHE A 160 8.97 -7.58 -4.45
CA PHE A 160 8.79 -8.70 -3.52
C PHE A 160 10.09 -9.10 -2.83
N GLN A 161 11.19 -9.18 -3.58
CA GLN A 161 12.53 -9.42 -3.03
C GLN A 161 12.93 -8.35 -2.02
N ASN A 162 12.63 -7.09 -2.31
CA ASN A 162 12.94 -5.97 -1.41
C ASN A 162 12.15 -6.07 -0.09
N ILE A 163 10.85 -6.43 -0.14
CA ILE A 163 10.05 -6.65 1.07
C ILE A 163 10.66 -7.78 1.93
N LEU A 164 11.08 -8.90 1.33
CA LEU A 164 11.72 -10.01 2.07
C LEU A 164 13.08 -9.60 2.66
N TYR A 165 13.87 -8.83 1.90
CA TYR A 165 15.13 -8.28 2.38
C TYR A 165 14.93 -7.40 3.60
N LEU A 166 14.00 -6.44 3.54
CA LEU A 166 13.68 -5.51 4.63
C LEU A 166 13.15 -6.24 5.87
N ALA A 167 12.30 -7.26 5.69
CA ALA A 167 11.82 -8.10 6.80
C ALA A 167 12.98 -8.81 7.52
N ARG A 168 13.93 -9.36 6.75
CA ARG A 168 15.10 -10.05 7.30
C ARG A 168 16.09 -9.10 7.96
N SER A 169 16.44 -8.00 7.30
CA SER A 169 17.50 -7.09 7.78
C SER A 169 17.02 -6.18 8.90
N GLY A 170 15.76 -5.74 8.84
CA GLY A 170 15.19 -4.74 9.76
C GLY A 170 14.56 -5.32 11.01
N ILE A 171 14.06 -6.56 10.94
CA ILE A 171 13.08 -7.07 11.91
C ILE A 171 13.53 -8.42 12.48
N ILE A 172 13.97 -9.34 11.63
CA ILE A 172 14.30 -10.73 12.01
C ILE A 172 15.83 -10.96 12.18
N GLY A 173 16.65 -9.91 12.01
CA GLY A 173 18.11 -10.00 11.92
C GLY A 173 18.84 -10.49 13.18
N PRO A 174 20.07 -11.03 13.04
CA PRO A 174 20.88 -11.53 14.16
C PRO A 174 21.24 -10.40 15.13
N GLY A 175 20.97 -10.61 16.43
CA GLY A 175 21.15 -9.61 17.50
C GLY A 175 19.84 -9.24 18.22
N GLN A 176 18.69 -9.72 17.75
CA GLN A 176 17.42 -9.63 18.46
C GLN A 176 17.32 -10.78 19.48
N GLU A 177 17.83 -10.56 20.70
CA GLU A 177 17.79 -11.55 21.80
C GLU A 177 16.39 -11.76 22.42
N SER A 178 15.34 -11.18 21.81
CA SER A 178 13.96 -11.24 22.29
C SER A 178 13.01 -11.62 21.16
N PHE A 179 11.94 -12.35 21.50
CA PHE A 179 10.84 -12.63 20.58
C PHE A 179 10.14 -11.32 20.22
N ASN A 180 10.46 -10.74 19.06
CA ASN A 180 9.81 -9.56 18.51
C ASN A 180 8.92 -9.98 17.35
N MET A 181 7.62 -10.01 17.60
CA MET A 181 6.61 -10.18 16.56
C MET A 181 6.01 -8.81 16.25
N ASP A 182 6.41 -8.21 15.13
CA ASP A 182 5.80 -6.98 14.64
C ASP A 182 4.65 -7.30 13.68
N LEU A 183 3.41 -7.06 14.09
CA LEU A 183 2.23 -7.33 13.27
C LEU A 183 2.14 -6.41 12.03
N GLY A 184 2.92 -5.33 11.99
CA GLY A 184 3.00 -4.40 10.85
C GLY A 184 3.57 -5.02 9.59
N ILE A 185 4.34 -6.12 9.69
CA ILE A 185 4.89 -6.79 8.50
C ILE A 185 3.85 -7.62 7.75
N ILE A 186 2.79 -8.05 8.46
CA ILE A 186 1.83 -9.04 7.95
C ILE A 186 1.15 -8.59 6.66
N PRO A 187 0.63 -7.35 6.53
CA PRO A 187 0.01 -6.90 5.29
C PRO A 187 0.97 -6.99 4.10
N SER A 188 2.24 -6.64 4.30
CA SER A 188 3.24 -6.62 3.25
C SER A 188 3.68 -8.03 2.83
N LEU A 189 3.84 -8.93 3.80
CA LEU A 189 4.10 -10.36 3.52
C LEU A 189 2.90 -11.03 2.85
N TYR A 190 1.68 -10.68 3.25
CA TYR A 190 0.47 -11.23 2.63
C TYR A 190 0.39 -10.89 1.13
N VAL A 191 0.84 -9.69 0.73
CA VAL A 191 0.92 -9.32 -0.69
C VAL A 191 1.86 -10.27 -1.46
N ILE A 192 2.97 -10.70 -0.86
CA ILE A 192 3.86 -11.71 -1.48
C ILE A 192 3.16 -13.07 -1.54
N LEU A 193 2.66 -13.55 -0.40
CA LEU A 193 2.09 -14.90 -0.29
C LEU A 193 0.87 -15.11 -1.19
N GLY A 194 0.06 -14.07 -1.37
CA GLY A 194 -1.14 -14.15 -2.20
C GLY A 194 -0.88 -13.97 -3.70
N ASN A 195 0.19 -13.29 -4.09
CA ASN A 195 0.28 -12.70 -5.44
C ASN A 195 1.65 -12.83 -6.11
N CYS A 196 2.68 -13.32 -5.43
CA CYS A 196 3.95 -13.60 -6.08
C CYS A 196 3.86 -14.92 -6.85
N HIS A 197 4.10 -14.96 -8.17
CA HIS A 197 4.12 -16.23 -8.91
C HIS A 197 5.43 -17.02 -8.73
N ASP A 198 6.45 -16.43 -8.11
CA ASP A 198 7.70 -17.10 -7.80
C ASP A 198 7.54 -17.94 -6.52
N LEU A 199 7.51 -19.27 -6.69
CA LEU A 199 7.36 -20.23 -5.59
C LEU A 199 8.53 -20.18 -4.60
N VAL A 200 9.71 -19.75 -5.01
CA VAL A 200 10.86 -19.58 -4.10
C VAL A 200 10.58 -18.41 -3.16
N LEU A 201 10.19 -17.26 -3.71
CA LEU A 201 9.86 -16.08 -2.92
C LEU A 201 8.64 -16.29 -2.01
N GLN A 202 7.62 -17.03 -2.48
CA GLN A 202 6.49 -17.41 -1.63
C GLN A 202 6.93 -18.28 -0.44
N ARG A 203 7.74 -19.32 -0.69
CA ARG A 203 8.27 -20.17 0.39
C ARG A 203 9.11 -19.39 1.38
N GLU A 204 9.92 -18.46 0.88
CA GLU A 204 10.70 -17.56 1.72
C GLU A 204 9.82 -16.65 2.58
N GLY A 205 8.68 -16.17 2.06
CA GLY A 205 7.72 -15.41 2.85
C GLY A 205 6.99 -16.24 3.91
N HIS A 206 6.81 -17.55 3.70
CA HIS A 206 6.14 -18.44 4.64
C HIS A 206 6.97 -18.80 5.88
N ILE A 207 8.30 -18.64 5.80
CA ILE A 207 9.24 -19.00 6.87
C ILE A 207 9.71 -17.79 7.70
N LEU A 208 9.24 -16.58 7.37
CA LEU A 208 9.40 -15.35 8.16
C LEU A 208 8.21 -15.18 9.09
#